data_AF-A0A9C9DB49-F1
#
_entry.id   AF-A0A9C9DB49-F1
#
_cell.length_a   1.000
_cell.length_b   1.000
_cell.length_c   1.000
_cell.angle_alpha   90.00
_cell.angle_beta   90.00
_cell.angle_gamma   90.00
#
_symmetry.space_group_name_H-M   'P 1'
#
loop_
_entity.id
_entity.type
_entity.pdbx_description
1 polymer ?
#
loop_
_entity_poly.entity_id
_entity_poly.type
_entity_poly.pdbx_seq_one_letter_code
_entity_poly.pdbx_strand_id
1 'polypeptide(L)' 'ISMAIADSDAFSIAGGGDTLAAVDKYGIEDKVSYISTGGGAFLEFLEGKKLPAVAILEERANG' A
#
# COMPACT_ATOMS: atom_id res chain seq x y z
N ILE A 1 14.83 6.12 7.96
CA ILE A 1 13.98 6.36 6.77
C ILE A 1 12.52 6.53 7.18
N SER A 2 11.95 5.64 8.00
CA SER A 2 10.57 5.73 8.50
C SER A 2 10.19 7.12 9.02
N MET A 3 11.01 7.74 9.88
CA MET A 3 10.77 9.11 10.36
C MET A 3 10.80 10.17 9.25
N ALA A 4 11.67 10.02 8.25
CA ALA A 4 11.73 10.96 7.13
C ALA A 4 10.48 10.89 6.23
N ILE A 5 9.88 9.71 6.10
CA ILE A 5 8.58 9.53 5.42
C ILE A 5 7.47 10.16 6.27
N ALA A 6 7.51 9.94 7.57
CA ALA A 6 6.51 10.41 8.51
C ALA A 6 6.50 11.95 8.69
N ASP A 7 7.64 12.61 8.51
CA ASP A 7 7.79 14.07 8.62
C ASP A 7 7.72 14.78 7.25
N SER A 8 7.46 14.04 6.17
CA SER A 8 7.30 14.60 4.82
C SER A 8 5.85 15.05 4.58
N ASP A 9 5.65 16.18 3.92
CA ASP A 9 4.33 16.65 3.47
C ASP A 9 3.78 15.86 2.25
N ALA A 10 4.57 14.94 1.69
CA ALA A 10 4.18 14.13 0.55
C ALA A 10 3.12 13.09 0.93
N PHE A 11 2.23 12.75 -0.01
CA PHE A 11 1.34 11.60 0.14
C PHE A 11 2.17 10.32 0.25
N SER A 12 2.06 9.63 1.38
CA SER A 12 2.85 8.44 1.68
C SER A 12 1.99 7.19 1.65
N ILE A 13 2.44 6.18 0.90
CA ILE A 13 1.80 4.87 0.85
C ILE A 13 2.80 3.80 1.34
N ALA A 14 2.41 3.02 2.34
CA ALA A 14 3.19 1.92 2.87
C ALA A 14 2.49 0.58 2.60
N GLY A 15 3.26 -0.46 2.31
CA GLY A 15 2.71 -1.80 2.12
C GLY A 15 3.79 -2.88 2.16
N GLY A 16 3.38 -4.11 2.47
CA GLY A 16 4.26 -5.26 2.67
C GLY A 16 4.57 -5.52 4.15
N GLY A 17 4.66 -6.80 4.53
CA GLY A 17 4.73 -7.23 5.94
C GLY A 17 5.85 -6.58 6.76
N ASP A 18 7.06 -6.51 6.20
CA ASP A 18 8.21 -5.90 6.89
C ASP A 18 8.07 -4.39 7.05
N THR A 19 7.47 -3.72 6.06
CA THR A 19 7.19 -2.28 6.11
C THR A 19 6.16 -1.97 7.19
N LEU A 20 5.10 -2.78 7.31
CA LEU A 20 4.09 -2.64 8.35
C LEU A 20 4.70 -2.87 9.74
N ALA A 21 5.55 -3.88 9.89
CA ALA A 21 6.26 -4.13 11.15
C ALA A 21 7.17 -2.94 11.55
N ALA A 22 7.77 -2.26 10.58
CA ALA A 22 8.55 -1.05 10.85
C ALA A 22 7.65 0.14 11.24
N VAL A 23 6.51 0.33 10.58
CA VAL A 23 5.55 1.38 10.87
C VAL A 23 5.01 1.27 12.31
N ASP A 24 4.62 0.05 12.72
CA ASP A 24 4.19 -0.29 14.09
C ASP A 24 5.32 -0.08 15.10
N LYS A 25 6.51 -0.64 14.84
CA LYS A 25 7.69 -0.53 15.73
C LYS A 25 8.10 0.91 16.04
N TYR A 26 7.93 1.84 15.08
CA TYR A 26 8.27 3.25 15.26
C TYR A 26 7.07 4.14 15.60
N GLY A 27 5.86 3.57 15.72
CA GLY A 27 4.65 4.30 16.07
C GLY A 27 4.28 5.42 15.09
N ILE A 28 4.52 5.20 13.79
CA ILE A 28 4.27 6.20 12.74
C ILE A 28 3.01 5.90 11.91
N GLU A 29 2.13 5.01 12.39
CA GLU A 29 0.90 4.62 11.70
C GLU A 29 0.04 5.82 11.30
N ASP A 30 -0.20 6.73 12.24
CA ASP A 30 -1.01 7.95 12.04
C ASP A 30 -0.35 8.98 11.11
N LYS A 31 0.94 8.81 10.79
CA LYS A 31 1.72 9.70 9.92
C LYS A 31 1.85 9.18 8.50
N VAL A 32 1.34 7.99 8.19
CA VAL A 32 1.32 7.43 6.84
C VAL A 32 -0.05 7.69 6.21
N SER A 33 -0.09 8.21 4.99
CA SER A 33 -1.37 8.57 4.34
C SER A 33 -2.24 7.36 3.99
N TYR A 34 -1.62 6.22 3.63
CA TYR A 34 -2.32 4.97 3.38
C TYR A 34 -1.45 3.75 3.71
N ILE A 35 -2.02 2.79 4.45
CA ILE A 35 -1.36 1.52 4.78
C ILE A 35 -2.08 0.37 4.05
N SER A 36 -1.36 -0.26 3.13
CA SER A 36 -1.82 -1.44 2.40
C SER A 36 -1.48 -2.72 3.14
N THR A 37 -2.51 -3.48 3.51
CA THR A 37 -2.40 -4.84 4.06
C THR A 37 -2.40 -5.92 2.97
N GLY A 38 -2.40 -5.52 1.69
CA GLY A 38 -2.52 -6.44 0.54
C GLY A 38 -1.28 -7.29 0.24
N GLY A 39 -0.19 -7.15 1.00
CA GLY A 39 1.01 -7.99 0.89
C GLY A 39 1.52 -8.13 -0.54
N GLY A 40 1.50 -9.35 -1.08
CA GLY A 40 1.92 -9.64 -2.46
C GLY A 40 1.04 -8.98 -3.54
N ALA A 41 -0.27 -8.87 -3.32
CA ALA A 41 -1.17 -8.21 -4.28
C ALA A 41 -0.88 -6.71 -4.41
N PHE A 42 -0.42 -6.07 -3.33
CA PHE A 42 0.05 -4.68 -3.38
C PHE A 42 1.31 -4.55 -4.24
N LEU A 43 2.26 -5.48 -4.12
CA LEU A 43 3.46 -5.50 -4.95
C LEU A 43 3.13 -5.76 -6.42
N GLU A 44 2.29 -6.77 -6.72
CA GLU A 44 1.86 -7.08 -8.09
C GLU A 44 1.15 -5.89 -8.75
N PHE A 45 0.33 -5.16 -7.99
CA PHE A 45 -0.31 -3.95 -8.48
C PHE A 45 0.71 -2.86 -8.84
N LEU A 46 1.73 -2.63 -8.00
CA LEU A 46 2.80 -1.66 -8.27
C LEU A 46 3.72 -2.09 -9.44
N GLU A 47 3.85 -3.40 -9.67
CA GLU A 47 4.52 -3.95 -10.86
C GLU A 47 3.72 -3.74 -12.16
N GLY A 48 2.49 -3.18 -12.07
CA GLY A 48 1.61 -2.94 -13.22
C GLY A 48 0.92 -4.22 -13.73
N LYS A 49 0.92 -5.30 -12.95
CA LYS A 49 0.20 -6.53 -13.32
C LYS A 49 -1.30 -6.33 -13.14
N LYS A 50 -2.08 -6.93 -14.04
CA LYS A 50 -3.54 -6.95 -13.90
C LYS A 50 -3.92 -7.96 -12.81
N LEU A 51 -4.52 -7.47 -11.73
CA LEU A 51 -5.05 -8.33 -10.68
C LEU A 51 -6.33 -9.02 -11.18
N PRO A 52 -6.39 -10.37 -11.26
CA PRO A 52 -7.54 -11.06 -11.87
C PRO A 52 -8.88 -10.73 -11.20
N ALA A 53 -8.88 -10.56 -9.87
CA ALA A 53 -10.08 -10.21 -9.11
C ALA A 53 -10.58 -8.79 -9.41
N VAL A 54 -9.68 -7.84 -9.68
CA VAL A 54 -10.07 -6.47 -10.08
C VAL A 54 -10.55 -6.48 -11.53
N ALA A 55 -9.86 -7.20 -12.40
CA ALA A 55 -10.20 -7.33 -13.81
C ALA A 55 -11.64 -7.80 -14.05
N ILE A 56 -12.07 -8.85 -13.33
CA ILE A 56 -13.44 -9.36 -13.48
C ILE A 56 -14.50 -8.37 -12.98
N LEU A 57 -14.18 -7.57 -11.95
CA LEU A 57 -15.08 -6.52 -11.46
C LEU A 57 -15.22 -5.38 -12.48
N GLU A 58 -14.12 -4.96 -13.11
CA GLU A 58 -14.12 -3.95 -14.17
C GLU A 58 -14.94 -4.41 -15.40
N GLU A 59 -14.78 -5.67 -15.82
CA GLU A 59 -15.54 -6.24 -16.93
C GLU A 59 -17.04 -6.25 -16.63
N ARG A 60 -17.44 -6.56 -15.40
CA ARG A 60 -18.84 -6.61 -14.97
C ARG A 60 -19.47 -5.23 -14.74
N ALA A 61 -18.68 -4.21 -14.42
CA ALA A 61 -19.16 -2.84 -14.26
C ALA A 61 -19.41 -2.13 -15.60
N ASN A 62 -18.69 -2.52 -16.65
CA ASN A 62 -18.74 -1.89 -17.97
C ASN A 62 -19.68 -2.62 -18.97
N GLY A 63 -20.26 -3.77 -18.59
CA GLY A 63 -21.20 -4.55 -19.41
C GLY A 63 -22.63 -4.40 -18.91
#